data_AF-A0A957I252-F1
#
_entry.id   AF-A0A957I252-F1
#
_cell.length_a   1.000
_cell.length_b   1.000
_cell.length_c   1.000
_cell.angle_alpha   90.00
_cell.angle_beta   90.00
_cell.angle_gamma   90.00
#
_symmetry.space_group_name_H-M   'P 1'
#
loop_
_entity.id
_entity.type
_entity.pdbx_description
1 polymer ?
#
loop_
_entity_poly.entity_id
_entity_poly.type
_entity_poly.pdbx_seq_one_letter_code
_entity_poly.pdbx_strand_id
1 'polypeptide(L)'
;MNIDTTKIESANNALIDYLFGNLQDGRNEVRRLRVKFGITYYTIVVLSVMMFVVGVGLLSVPALSAYRGQITEMKSIIAAGFGIGDIFLLFLLRPVSRLQNLMGDMGQITIAFNSFQAQMALRLLQTDADRRETIGDAAKSINTAAQNSIKLIETYFELAETEKPPQLAPA
;
A
#
# COMPACT_ATOMS: atom_id res chain seq x y z
N MET A 1 -2.76 -54.40 0.95
CA MET A 1 -1.68 -53.44 1.23
C MET A 1 -2.24 -52.50 2.29
N ASN A 2 -1.92 -52.72 3.57
CA ASN A 2 -2.51 -51.95 4.67
C ASN A 2 -1.76 -50.62 4.73
N ILE A 3 -2.39 -49.55 4.22
CA ILE A 3 -1.79 -48.23 4.24
C ILE A 3 -1.85 -47.75 5.69
N ASP A 4 -0.68 -47.47 6.24
CA ASP A 4 -0.49 -47.05 7.63
C ASP A 4 -1.12 -45.66 7.84
N THR A 5 -2.38 -45.65 8.32
CA THR A 5 -3.22 -44.46 8.49
C THR A 5 -2.57 -43.43 9.42
N THR A 6 -1.80 -43.90 10.41
CA THR A 6 -1.08 -43.03 11.35
C THR A 6 -0.04 -42.13 10.67
N LYS A 7 0.62 -42.61 9.61
CA LYS A 7 1.59 -41.82 8.84
C LYS A 7 0.93 -40.75 7.98
N ILE A 8 -0.27 -41.03 7.48
CA ILE A 8 -1.05 -40.06 6.70
C ILE A 8 -1.53 -38.92 7.59
N GLU A 9 -2.06 -39.26 8.76
CA GLU A 9 -2.56 -38.27 9.72
C GLU A 9 -1.43 -37.36 10.22
N SER A 10 -0.26 -37.94 10.52
CA SER A 10 0.94 -37.18 10.89
C SER A 10 1.42 -36.23 9.78
N ALA A 11 1.38 -36.67 8.52
CA ALA A 11 1.78 -35.85 7.38
C ALA A 11 0.80 -34.68 7.12
N ASN A 12 -0.50 -34.93 7.30
CA ASN A 12 -1.53 -33.90 7.17
C ASN A 12 -1.40 -32.84 8.26
N ASN A 13 -1.18 -33.25 9.51
CA ASN A 13 -0.99 -32.31 10.62
C ASN A 13 0.26 -31.45 10.40
N ALA A 14 1.37 -32.03 9.94
CA ALA A 14 2.59 -31.28 9.61
C ALA A 14 2.36 -30.26 8.48
N LEU A 15 1.56 -30.61 7.46
CA LEU A 15 1.17 -29.71 6.38
C LEU A 15 0.31 -28.55 6.87
N ILE A 16 -0.67 -28.83 7.73
CA ILE A 16 -1.55 -27.83 8.34
C ILE A 16 -0.73 -26.87 9.19
N ASP A 17 0.16 -27.37 10.06
CA ASP A 17 1.02 -26.55 10.91
C ASP A 17 1.96 -25.66 10.08
N TYR A 18 2.54 -26.20 9.00
CA TYR A 18 3.37 -25.42 8.08
C TYR A 18 2.59 -24.32 7.36
N LEU A 19 1.36 -24.61 6.93
CA LEU A 19 0.49 -23.61 6.30
C LEU A 19 0.07 -22.52 7.29
N PHE A 20 -0.31 -22.88 8.52
CA PHE A 20 -0.64 -21.91 9.56
C PHE A 20 0.56 -21.02 9.92
N GLY A 21 1.76 -21.61 10.03
CA GLY A 21 3.00 -20.86 10.26
C GLY A 21 3.24 -19.81 9.16
N ASN A 22 3.19 -20.21 7.89
CA ASN A 22 3.38 -19.30 6.77
C ASN A 22 2.31 -18.20 6.69
N LEU A 23 1.04 -18.51 7.02
CA LEU A 23 -0.02 -17.51 7.07
C LEU A 23 0.21 -16.48 8.19
N GLN A 24 0.69 -16.94 9.34
CA GLN A 24 0.99 -16.07 10.48
C GLN A 24 2.18 -15.16 10.18
N ASP A 25 3.23 -15.70 9.54
CA ASP A 25 4.40 -14.93 9.09
C ASP A 25 4.02 -13.89 8.04
N GLY A 26 3.22 -14.27 7.04
CA GLY A 26 2.69 -13.34 6.04
C GLY A 26 1.88 -12.20 6.68
N ARG A 27 1.07 -12.49 7.70
CA ARG A 27 0.32 -11.46 8.43
C ARG A 27 1.25 -10.48 9.16
N ASN A 28 2.32 -11.00 9.77
CA ASN A 28 3.30 -10.18 10.47
C ASN A 28 4.08 -9.29 9.49
N GLU A 29 4.40 -9.80 8.31
CA GLU A 29 5.09 -9.05 7.26
C GLU A 29 4.21 -7.93 6.70
N VAL A 30 2.94 -8.21 6.36
CA VAL A 30 1.97 -7.18 5.92
C VAL A 30 1.80 -6.11 7.00
N ARG A 31 1.72 -6.50 8.28
CA ARG A 31 1.64 -5.54 9.40
C ARG A 31 2.89 -4.67 9.49
N ARG A 32 4.08 -5.26 9.34
CA ARG A 32 5.36 -4.53 9.37
C ARG A 32 5.46 -3.56 8.19
N LEU A 33 5.00 -3.98 7.02
CA LEU A 33 4.87 -3.15 5.82
C LEU A 33 3.94 -1.95 6.09
N ARG A 34 2.73 -2.17 6.62
CA ARG A 34 1.81 -1.07 6.98
C ARG A 34 2.44 -0.06 7.94
N VAL A 35 3.19 -0.53 8.94
CA VAL A 35 3.90 0.35 9.88
C VAL A 35 4.99 1.16 9.18
N LYS A 36 5.81 0.53 8.33
CA LYS A 36 6.83 1.24 7.53
C LYS A 36 6.21 2.32 6.66
N PHE A 37 5.10 2.03 5.98
CA PHE A 37 4.37 3.02 5.18
C PHE A 37 3.80 4.16 6.03
N GLY A 38 3.27 3.87 7.23
CA GLY A 38 2.83 4.89 8.17
C GLY A 38 3.97 5.82 8.61
N ILE A 39 5.16 5.27 8.87
CA ILE A 39 6.35 6.05 9.18
C ILE A 39 6.74 6.91 7.98
N THR A 40 6.82 6.35 6.77
CA THR A 40 7.15 7.10 5.55
C THR A 40 6.14 8.22 5.28
N TYR A 41 4.85 7.98 5.51
CA TYR A 41 3.81 9.00 5.44
C TYR A 41 4.11 10.16 6.38
N TYR A 42 4.36 9.85 7.66
CA TYR A 42 4.65 10.88 8.65
C TYR A 42 5.93 11.66 8.31
N THR A 43 6.97 10.97 7.85
CA THR A 43 8.22 11.58 7.39
C THR A 43 7.97 12.56 6.23
N ILE A 44 7.19 12.17 5.23
CA ILE A 44 6.87 13.03 4.08
C ILE A 44 6.04 14.23 4.53
N VAL A 45 5.03 14.02 5.39
CA VAL A 45 4.23 15.13 5.93
C VAL A 45 5.10 16.12 6.70
N VAL A 46 5.98 15.64 7.58
CA VAL A 46 6.90 16.50 8.33
C VAL A 46 7.84 17.26 7.39
N LEU A 47 8.39 16.59 6.37
CA LEU A 47 9.26 17.23 5.38
C LEU A 47 8.50 18.31 4.57
N SER A 48 7.27 18.02 4.15
CA SER A 48 6.42 18.99 3.46
C SER A 48 6.08 20.19 4.33
N VAL A 49 5.81 19.98 5.63
CA VAL A 49 5.58 21.07 6.60
C VAL A 49 6.85 21.90 6.77
N MET A 50 8.02 21.28 6.89
CA MET A 50 9.30 22.00 6.97
C MET A 50 9.54 22.84 5.71
N MET A 51 9.36 22.26 4.52
CA MET A 51 9.48 22.98 3.25
C MET A 51 8.48 24.14 3.14
N PHE A 52 7.25 23.95 3.63
CA PHE A 52 6.26 25.01 3.69
C PHE A 52 6.71 26.17 4.60
N VAL A 53 7.20 25.85 5.81
CA VAL A 53 7.73 26.87 6.74
C VAL A 53 8.92 27.62 6.13
N VAL A 54 9.83 26.92 5.45
CA VAL A 54 10.94 27.55 4.72
C VAL A 54 10.42 28.45 3.60
N GLY A 55 9.43 28.00 2.82
CA GLY A 55 8.80 28.79 1.76
C GLY A 55 8.15 30.08 2.30
N VAL A 56 7.37 29.97 3.39
CA VAL A 56 6.79 31.14 4.08
C VAL A 56 7.89 32.07 4.60
N GLY A 57 8.96 31.51 5.18
CA GLY A 57 10.11 32.28 5.66
C GLY A 57 10.79 33.07 4.54
N LEU A 58 11.05 32.43 3.39
CA LEU A 58 11.66 33.09 2.24
C LEU A 58 10.79 34.22 1.67
N LEU A 59 9.47 34.09 1.76
CA LEU A 59 8.53 35.10 1.29
C LEU A 59 8.26 36.21 2.30
N SER A 60 8.51 35.96 3.59
CA SER A 60 8.45 36.99 4.62
C SER A 60 9.51 38.08 4.39
N VAL A 61 10.67 37.76 3.80
CA VAL A 61 11.76 38.70 3.50
C VAL A 61 11.35 39.80 2.50
N PRO A 62 10.86 39.48 1.27
CA PRO A 62 10.36 40.50 0.36
C PRO A 62 9.11 41.21 0.89
N ALA A 63 8.25 40.52 1.65
CA ALA A 63 7.08 41.17 2.29
C ALA A 63 7.50 42.25 3.30
N LEU A 64 8.50 41.95 4.15
CA LEU A 64 9.10 42.92 5.08
C LEU A 64 9.81 44.07 4.36
N SER A 65 10.50 43.77 3.25
CA SER A 65 11.16 44.78 2.41
C SER A 65 10.15 45.73 1.73
N ALA A 66 9.05 45.18 1.20
CA ALA A 66 7.95 45.95 0.64
C ALA A 66 7.26 46.82 1.70
N TYR A 67 7.03 46.28 2.91
CA TYR A 67 6.43 47.03 4.02
C TYR A 67 7.31 48.22 4.48
N ARG A 68 8.64 48.10 4.40
CA ARG A 68 9.58 49.19 4.67
C ARG A 68 9.66 50.24 3.55
N GLY A 69 8.80 50.14 2.53
CA GLY A 69 8.65 51.17 1.49
C GLY A 69 9.68 51.10 0.36
N GLN A 70 10.45 50.01 0.25
CA GLN A 70 11.45 49.85 -0.82
C GLN A 70 10.89 49.26 -2.13
N ILE A 71 9.65 48.75 -2.13
CA ILE A 71 9.06 48.10 -3.31
C ILE A 71 7.63 48.64 -3.52
N THR A 72 7.46 49.45 -4.57
CA THR A 72 6.21 50.13 -4.94
C THR A 72 5.36 49.36 -5.96
N GLU A 73 5.83 48.25 -6.49
CA GLU A 73 5.14 47.54 -7.57
C GLU A 73 4.22 46.40 -7.07
N MET A 74 2.92 46.58 -7.27
CA MET A 74 1.86 45.58 -7.06
C MET A 74 2.16 44.20 -7.68
N LYS A 75 2.97 44.17 -8.75
CA LYS A 75 3.43 42.95 -9.44
C LYS A 75 4.26 42.03 -8.54
N SER A 76 5.06 42.59 -7.62
CA SER A 76 5.88 41.81 -6.67
C SER A 76 5.02 41.01 -5.69
N ILE A 77 3.92 41.61 -5.21
CA ILE A 77 3.01 40.97 -4.26
C ILE A 77 2.23 39.84 -4.94
N ILE A 78 1.76 40.06 -6.17
CA ILE A 78 1.04 39.04 -6.95
C ILE A 78 1.97 37.87 -7.31
N ALA A 79 3.22 38.15 -7.72
CA ALA A 79 4.21 37.10 -7.99
C ALA A 79 4.56 36.28 -6.74
N ALA A 80 4.68 36.93 -5.58
CA ALA A 80 4.88 36.25 -4.31
C ALA A 80 3.70 35.33 -3.95
N GLY A 81 2.46 35.78 -4.15
CA GLY A 81 1.25 34.99 -3.92
C GLY A 81 1.14 33.77 -4.85
N PHE A 82 1.47 33.92 -6.13
CA PHE A 82 1.53 32.79 -7.08
C PHE A 82 2.62 31.79 -6.69
N GLY A 83 3.78 32.27 -6.24
CA GLY A 83 4.86 31.41 -5.75
C GLY A 83 4.47 30.56 -4.54
N ILE A 84 3.67 31.09 -3.59
CA ILE A 84 3.15 30.32 -2.45
C ILE A 84 2.24 29.20 -2.91
N GLY A 85 1.30 29.51 -3.80
CA GLY A 85 0.34 28.55 -4.32
C GLY A 85 1.04 27.39 -5.02
N ASP A 86 2.05 27.69 -5.82
CA ASP A 86 2.81 26.69 -6.57
C ASP A 86 3.69 25.82 -5.65
N ILE A 87 4.33 26.42 -4.64
CA ILE A 87 5.07 25.68 -3.62
C ILE A 87 4.13 24.75 -2.83
N PHE A 88 2.96 25.24 -2.41
CA PHE A 88 1.99 24.42 -1.69
C PHE A 88 1.49 23.25 -2.56
N LEU A 89 1.20 23.52 -3.83
CA LEU A 89 0.71 22.52 -4.76
C LEU A 89 1.78 21.43 -5.05
N LEU A 90 3.01 21.85 -5.31
CA LEU A 90 4.11 20.95 -5.69
C LEU A 90 4.68 20.17 -4.50
N PHE A 91 4.80 20.79 -3.33
CA PHE A 91 5.47 20.18 -2.18
C PHE A 91 4.53 19.53 -1.16
N LEU A 92 3.24 19.88 -1.15
CA LEU A 92 2.31 19.36 -0.15
C LEU A 92 1.21 18.52 -0.79
N LEU A 93 0.49 19.05 -1.78
CA LEU A 93 -0.62 18.31 -2.41
C LEU A 93 -0.16 17.10 -3.22
N ARG A 94 0.87 17.26 -4.07
CA ARG A 94 1.34 16.19 -4.97
C ARG A 94 1.91 14.97 -4.24
N PRO A 95 2.76 15.12 -3.20
CA PRO A 95 3.28 13.97 -2.44
C PRO A 95 2.19 13.30 -1.59
N VAL A 96 1.29 14.09 -0.99
CA VAL A 96 0.18 13.57 -0.19
C VAL A 96 -0.79 12.76 -1.04
N SER A 97 -1.14 13.22 -2.25
CA SER A 97 -2.04 12.47 -3.13
C SER A 97 -1.41 11.15 -3.58
N ARG A 98 -0.11 11.13 -3.90
CA ARG A 98 0.62 9.89 -4.23
C ARG A 98 0.63 8.90 -3.07
N LEU A 99 0.82 9.39 -1.84
CA LEU A 99 0.78 8.54 -0.64
C LEU A 99 -0.62 7.97 -0.37
N GLN A 100 -1.67 8.77 -0.56
CA GLN A 100 -3.04 8.32 -0.41
C GLN A 100 -3.37 7.22 -1.42
N ASN A 101 -2.94 7.37 -2.67
CA ASN A 101 -3.11 6.34 -3.69
C ASN A 101 -2.36 5.05 -3.31
N LEU A 102 -1.08 5.14 -2.92
CA LEU A 102 -0.29 3.99 -2.45
C LEU A 102 -0.90 3.30 -1.22
N MET A 103 -1.47 4.06 -0.28
CA MET A 103 -2.20 3.50 0.86
C MET A 103 -3.50 2.81 0.44
N GLY A 104 -4.19 3.36 -0.55
CA GLY A 104 -5.34 2.73 -1.20
C GLY A 104 -4.96 1.37 -1.79
N ASP A 105 -3.90 1.34 -2.61
CA ASP A 105 -3.33 0.12 -3.21
C ASP A 105 -2.99 -0.91 -2.14
N MET A 106 -2.28 -0.50 -1.08
CA MET A 106 -1.95 -1.36 0.04
C MET A 106 -3.17 -1.88 0.81
N GLY A 107 -4.19 -1.05 0.97
CA GLY A 107 -5.45 -1.44 1.58
C GLY A 107 -6.10 -2.58 0.81
N GLN A 108 -6.15 -2.46 -0.52
CA GLN A 108 -6.69 -3.48 -1.40
C GLN A 108 -5.86 -4.77 -1.37
N ILE A 109 -4.53 -4.68 -1.39
CA ILE A 109 -3.64 -5.84 -1.20
C ILE A 109 -3.90 -6.53 0.14
N THR A 110 -4.07 -5.75 1.22
CA THR A 110 -4.34 -6.30 2.56
C THR A 110 -5.69 -7.02 2.59
N ILE A 111 -6.72 -6.47 1.95
CA ILE A 111 -8.04 -7.09 1.85
C ILE A 111 -7.97 -8.38 1.03
N ALA A 112 -7.29 -8.37 -0.11
CA ALA A 112 -7.07 -9.54 -0.95
C ALA A 112 -6.34 -10.65 -0.18
N PHE A 113 -5.29 -10.29 0.56
CA PHE A 113 -4.53 -11.24 1.38
C PHE A 113 -5.38 -11.83 2.51
N ASN A 114 -6.14 -11.01 3.24
CA ASN A 114 -7.06 -11.50 4.28
C ASN A 114 -8.16 -12.41 3.70
N SER A 115 -8.69 -12.09 2.52
CA SER A 115 -9.67 -12.92 1.82
C SER A 115 -9.07 -14.27 1.44
N PHE A 116 -7.85 -14.28 0.90
CA PHE A 116 -7.11 -15.51 0.60
C PHE A 116 -6.88 -16.36 1.86
N GLN A 117 -6.46 -15.75 2.96
CA GLN A 117 -6.28 -16.45 4.24
C GLN A 117 -7.57 -17.08 4.75
N ALA A 118 -8.69 -16.35 4.70
CA ALA A 118 -9.99 -16.86 5.12
C ALA A 118 -10.45 -18.04 4.25
N GLN A 119 -10.24 -17.97 2.93
CA GLN A 119 -10.55 -19.07 2.02
C GLN A 119 -9.67 -20.29 2.27
N MET A 120 -8.37 -20.10 2.50
CA MET A 120 -7.44 -21.16 2.88
C MET A 120 -7.87 -21.83 4.19
N ALA A 121 -8.16 -21.04 5.22
CA ALA A 121 -8.58 -21.56 6.53
C ALA A 121 -9.89 -22.35 6.43
N LEU A 122 -10.90 -21.82 5.72
CA LEU A 122 -12.18 -22.51 5.51
C LEU A 122 -11.98 -23.84 4.78
N ARG A 123 -11.13 -23.89 3.76
CA ARG A 123 -10.88 -25.12 3.01
C ARG A 123 -10.07 -26.13 3.80
N LEU A 124 -9.10 -25.69 4.61
CA LEU A 124 -8.40 -26.57 5.54
C LEU A 124 -9.37 -27.15 6.58
N LEU A 125 -10.31 -26.36 7.08
CA LEU A 125 -11.34 -26.81 8.04
C LEU A 125 -12.34 -27.80 7.41
N GLN A 126 -12.59 -27.68 6.11
CA GLN A 126 -13.40 -28.62 5.33
C GLN A 126 -12.63 -29.88 4.91
N THR A 127 -11.31 -29.92 5.08
CA THR A 127 -10.50 -31.07 4.68
C THR A 127 -10.59 -32.14 5.76
N ASP A 128 -11.35 -33.19 5.47
CA ASP A 128 -11.43 -34.37 6.32
C ASP A 128 -10.15 -35.21 6.14
N ALA A 129 -9.36 -35.39 7.20
CA ALA A 129 -8.02 -35.99 7.16
C ALA A 129 -8.04 -37.48 6.77
N ASP A 130 -9.18 -38.15 6.96
CA ASP A 130 -9.38 -39.56 6.69
C ASP A 130 -9.70 -39.89 5.23
N ARG A 131 -9.97 -38.87 4.39
CA ARG A 131 -10.26 -39.07 2.96
C ARG A 131 -9.15 -38.48 2.10
N ARG A 132 -8.56 -39.32 1.24
CA ARG A 132 -7.46 -38.91 0.35
C ARG A 132 -7.94 -37.99 -0.79
N GLU A 133 -9.20 -38.13 -1.21
CA GLU A 133 -9.80 -37.29 -2.28
C GLU A 133 -9.98 -35.83 -1.83
N THR A 134 -10.35 -35.58 -0.57
CA THR A 134 -10.58 -34.23 -0.04
C THR A 134 -9.30 -33.40 0.04
N ILE A 135 -8.14 -34.03 0.25
CA ILE A 135 -6.83 -33.35 0.28
C ILE A 135 -6.43 -32.87 -1.12
N GLY A 136 -6.64 -33.70 -2.14
CA GLY A 136 -6.38 -33.34 -3.54
C GLY A 136 -7.28 -32.19 -4.00
N ASP A 137 -8.56 -32.26 -3.64
CA ASP A 137 -9.52 -31.20 -3.94
C ASP A 137 -9.25 -29.92 -3.16
N ALA A 138 -8.81 -30.00 -1.90
CA ALA A 138 -8.38 -28.85 -1.10
C ALA A 138 -7.13 -28.20 -1.71
N ALA A 139 -6.12 -28.97 -2.11
CA ALA A 139 -4.92 -28.45 -2.75
C ALA A 139 -5.22 -27.77 -4.09
N LYS A 140 -6.06 -28.39 -4.93
CA LYS A 140 -6.50 -27.82 -6.22
C LYS A 140 -7.24 -26.51 -6.01
N SER A 141 -8.10 -26.48 -5.00
CA SER A 141 -8.87 -25.33 -4.59
C SER A 141 -8.05 -24.18 -4.00
N ILE A 142 -7.03 -24.50 -3.20
CA ILE A 142 -6.04 -23.54 -2.69
C ILE A 142 -5.28 -22.94 -3.86
N ASN A 143 -4.85 -23.75 -4.82
CA ASN A 143 -4.19 -23.28 -6.03
C ASN A 143 -5.11 -22.35 -6.84
N THR A 144 -6.38 -22.69 -7.02
CA THR A 144 -7.36 -21.80 -7.66
C THR A 144 -7.54 -20.49 -6.90
N ALA A 145 -7.64 -20.52 -5.57
CA ALA A 145 -7.74 -19.31 -4.75
C ALA A 145 -6.47 -18.45 -4.84
N ALA A 146 -5.29 -19.06 -4.90
CA ALA A 146 -4.03 -18.37 -5.09
C ALA A 146 -3.95 -17.72 -6.48
N GLN A 147 -4.30 -18.45 -7.54
CA GLN A 147 -4.38 -17.92 -8.91
C GLN A 147 -5.37 -16.77 -9.03
N ASN A 148 -6.55 -16.88 -8.41
CA ASN A 148 -7.53 -15.80 -8.39
C ASN A 148 -7.01 -14.56 -7.64
N SER A 149 -6.27 -14.76 -6.55
CA SER A 149 -5.67 -13.67 -5.78
C SER A 149 -4.54 -13.00 -6.55
N ILE A 150 -3.69 -13.77 -7.24
CA ILE A 150 -2.65 -13.27 -8.15
C ILE A 150 -3.29 -12.46 -9.27
N LYS A 151 -4.31 -13.02 -9.93
CA LYS A 151 -5.02 -12.35 -11.02
C LYS A 151 -5.69 -11.05 -10.56
N LEU A 152 -6.27 -11.02 -9.36
CA LEU A 152 -6.81 -9.79 -8.76
C LEU A 152 -5.73 -8.73 -8.58
N ILE A 153 -4.55 -9.13 -8.10
CA ILE A 153 -3.40 -8.22 -7.93
C ILE A 153 -2.88 -7.74 -9.30
N GLU A 154 -2.75 -8.63 -10.28
CA GLU A 154 -2.32 -8.30 -11.65
C GLU A 154 -3.30 -7.32 -12.32
N THR A 155 -4.60 -7.64 -12.32
CA THR A 155 -5.64 -6.76 -12.87
C THR A 155 -5.65 -5.40 -12.17
N TYR A 156 -5.40 -5.36 -10.85
CA TYR A 156 -5.28 -4.10 -10.14
C TYR A 156 -4.10 -3.25 -10.63
N PHE A 157 -2.92 -3.85 -10.81
CA PHE A 157 -1.75 -3.14 -11.31
C PHE A 157 -1.89 -2.71 -12.79
N GLU A 158 -2.51 -3.53 -13.64
CA GLU A 158 -2.80 -3.19 -15.03
C GLU A 158 -3.79 -2.01 -15.14
N LEU A 159 -4.83 -1.98 -14.30
CA LEU A 159 -5.76 -0.86 -14.21
C LEU A 159 -5.07 0.40 -13.68
N ALA A 160 -4.22 0.27 -12.66
CA ALA A 160 -3.45 1.39 -12.13
C ALA A 160 -2.43 1.98 -13.13
N GLU A 161 -1.92 1.17 -14.07
CA GLU A 161 -1.06 1.64 -15.16
C GLU A 161 -1.83 2.33 -16.28
N THR A 162 -3.05 1.86 -16.58
CA THR A 162 -3.90 2.43 -17.63
C THR A 162 -4.65 3.70 -17.22
N GLU A 163 -4.94 3.88 -15.92
CA GLU A 163 -5.55 5.11 -15.38
C GLU A 163 -4.55 6.23 -15.03
N LYS A 164 -3.25 6.06 -15.28
CA LYS A 164 -2.29 7.16 -15.10
C LYS A 164 -2.71 8.35 -16.00
N PRO A 165 -3.06 9.52 -15.43
CA PRO A 165 -3.34 10.69 -16.25
C PRO A 165 -2.10 11.01 -17.10
N PRO A 166 -2.26 11.52 -18.33
CA PRO A 166 -1.15 11.79 -19.23
C PRO A 166 -0.09 12.58 -18.47
N GLN A 167 1.14 12.04 -18.46
CA GLN A 167 2.27 12.73 -17.86
C GLN A 167 2.40 14.06 -18.58
N LEU A 168 1.99 15.15 -17.91
CA LEU A 168 2.29 16.51 -18.35
C LEU A 168 3.80 16.56 -18.59
N ALA A 169 4.16 16.78 -19.85
CA ALA A 169 5.53 16.89 -20.30
C ALA A 169 6.31 17.83 -19.35
N PRO A 170 7.59 17.53 -19.06
CA PRO A 170 8.41 18.47 -18.31
C PRO A 170 8.37 19.83 -19.02
N ALA A 171 7.87 20.84 -18.31
CA ALA A 171 7.89 22.23 -18.75
C ALA A 171 9.33 22.76 -18.77
#